data_AF-A0A534EAH1-F1
#
_entry.id   AF-A0A534EAH1-F1
#
_cell.length_a   1.000
_cell.length_b   1.000
_cell.length_c   1.000
_cell.angle_alpha   90.00
_cell.angle_beta   90.00
_cell.angle_gamma   90.00
#
_symmetry.space_group_name_H-M   'P 1'
#
loop_
_entity.id
_entity.type
_entity.pdbx_description
1 polymer ?
#
loop_
_entity_poly.entity_id
_entity_poly.type
_entity_poly.pdbx_seq_one_letter_code
_entity_poly.pdbx_strand_id
1 'polypeptide(L)'
;MRTEHAPGFHRSRGWGCLFWSTCVICCAFMAHVHAGDELERYVAQPDASYAFHIVRHGRLGGAEYLEAILTSQTWRGIPWKHQLFMLRPRRLAMPATQALLFIDGGSWEPEYDGTA
;
A
#
# COMPACT_ATOMS: atom_id res chain seq x y z
N MET A 1 -15.10 -10.53 81.29
CA MET A 1 -13.96 -9.63 81.54
C MET A 1 -12.68 -10.37 81.18
N ARG A 2 -12.17 -10.19 79.95
CA ARG A 2 -10.94 -10.80 79.46
C ARG A 2 -10.28 -9.86 78.46
N THR A 3 -9.29 -9.15 79.00
CA THR A 3 -8.02 -8.65 78.45
C THR A 3 -7.84 -8.54 76.93
N GLU A 4 -7.44 -7.32 76.56
CA GLU A 4 -6.89 -6.82 75.30
C GLU A 4 -5.72 -7.65 74.75
N HIS A 5 -5.60 -7.73 73.42
CA HIS A 5 -4.31 -7.79 72.71
C HIS A 5 -4.50 -7.25 71.29
N ALA A 6 -3.99 -6.04 71.05
CA ALA A 6 -3.77 -5.52 69.70
C ALA A 6 -2.47 -6.11 69.14
N PRO A 7 -2.45 -6.65 67.90
CA PRO A 7 -1.19 -6.93 67.20
C PRO A 7 -0.75 -5.73 66.37
N GLY A 8 0.56 -5.52 66.36
CA GLY A 8 1.22 -4.27 66.00
C GLY A 8 1.13 -3.87 64.53
N PHE A 9 1.03 -2.55 64.34
CA PHE A 9 1.23 -1.88 63.06
C PHE A 9 2.70 -2.03 62.64
N HIS A 10 2.96 -2.92 61.67
CA HIS A 10 4.27 -3.10 61.07
C HIS A 10 4.55 -1.94 60.11
N ARG A 11 5.40 -1.00 60.53
CA ARG A 11 5.86 0.13 59.71
C ARG A 11 6.78 -0.36 58.60
N SER A 12 6.28 -0.56 57.39
CA SER A 12 7.12 -0.81 56.22
C SER A 12 7.82 0.50 55.80
N ARG A 13 9.15 0.47 55.87
CA ARG A 13 10.05 1.56 55.44
C ARG A 13 10.05 1.60 53.91
N GLY A 14 9.89 2.80 53.37
CA GLY A 14 9.69 3.06 51.95
C GLY A 14 10.88 2.68 51.07
N TRP A 15 10.54 2.06 49.93
CA TRP A 15 11.37 1.91 48.73
C TRP A 15 10.52 2.21 47.46
N GLY A 16 9.69 3.25 47.51
CA GLY A 16 8.73 3.56 46.43
C GLY A 16 9.25 4.48 45.32
N CYS A 17 10.37 5.17 45.51
CA CYS A 17 10.65 6.38 44.70
C CYS A 17 11.71 6.26 43.59
N LEU A 18 12.36 5.11 43.36
CA LEU A 18 13.37 5.00 42.28
C LEU A 18 12.94 4.19 41.05
N PHE A 19 11.80 3.51 41.06
CA PHE A 19 11.36 2.71 39.91
C PHE A 19 10.46 3.46 38.91
N TRP A 20 10.08 4.71 39.19
CA TRP A 20 9.14 5.44 38.34
C TRP A 20 9.77 6.38 37.31
N SER A 21 11.10 6.58 37.36
CA SER A 21 11.78 7.53 36.48
C SER A 21 12.34 6.91 35.19
N THR A 22 12.52 5.59 35.13
CA THR A 22 13.19 4.95 33.98
C THR A 22 12.23 4.63 32.82
N CYS A 23 10.91 4.59 33.06
CA CYS A 23 9.93 4.25 32.03
C CYS A 23 9.70 5.40 31.01
N VAL A 24 9.96 6.66 31.40
CA VAL A 24 9.66 7.82 30.55
C VAL A 24 10.71 8.05 29.44
N ILE A 25 11.95 7.63 29.65
CA ILE A 25 13.06 7.92 28.71
C ILE A 25 13.12 6.91 27.54
N CYS A 26 12.54 5.71 27.67
CA CYS A 26 12.49 4.72 26.58
C CYS A 26 11.48 5.05 25.47
N CYS A 27 10.44 5.85 25.74
CA CYS A 27 9.39 6.13 24.76
C CYS A 27 9.78 7.16 23.69
N ALA A 28 10.91 7.87 23.84
CA ALA A 28 11.30 8.94 22.93
C ALA A 28 12.13 8.48 21.72
N PHE A 29 12.51 7.19 21.61
CA PHE A 29 13.51 6.74 20.63
C PHE A 29 13.03 5.86 19.47
N MET A 30 11.74 5.50 19.34
CA MET A 30 11.31 4.56 18.28
C MET A 30 9.94 4.91 17.69
N ALA A 31 9.82 6.04 17.01
CA ALA A 31 8.77 6.25 16.01
C ALA A 31 9.17 7.35 15.01
N HIS A 32 10.24 7.13 14.24
CA HIS A 32 10.33 7.79 12.94
C HIS A 32 9.30 7.12 12.02
N VAL A 33 8.03 7.54 12.12
CA VAL A 33 7.06 7.24 11.06
C VAL A 33 7.45 8.13 9.88
N HIS A 34 8.19 7.56 8.92
CA HIS A 34 8.44 8.24 7.66
C HIS A 34 7.13 8.31 6.89
N ALA A 35 6.51 9.48 6.90
CA ALA A 35 5.30 9.76 6.13
C ALA A 35 5.44 9.52 4.61
N GLY A 36 6.68 9.34 4.11
CA GLY A 36 6.96 9.03 2.70
C GLY A 36 6.77 7.57 2.31
N ASP A 37 7.01 6.63 3.24
CA ASP A 37 7.15 5.21 2.89
C ASP A 37 5.79 4.50 2.77
N GLU A 38 4.72 5.07 3.35
CA GLU A 38 3.39 4.47 3.35
C GLU A 38 2.81 4.29 1.94
N LEU A 39 2.91 5.34 1.11
CA LEU A 39 2.47 5.28 -0.28
C LEU A 39 3.32 4.32 -1.10
N GLU A 40 4.64 4.33 -0.88
CA GLU A 40 5.56 3.42 -1.55
C GLU A 40 5.24 1.97 -1.23
N ARG A 41 5.04 1.63 0.06
CA ARG A 41 4.63 0.29 0.48
C ARG A 41 3.28 -0.11 -0.10
N TYR A 42 2.32 0.81 -0.14
CA TYR A 42 1.02 0.56 -0.74
C TYR A 42 1.13 0.24 -2.24
N VAL A 43 1.88 1.05 -3.00
CA VAL A 43 2.09 0.85 -4.44
C VAL A 43 2.90 -0.43 -4.73
N ALA A 44 3.86 -0.77 -3.86
CA ALA A 44 4.68 -1.97 -4.01
C ALA A 44 3.96 -3.27 -3.60
N GLN A 45 2.81 -3.18 -2.94
CA GLN A 45 2.07 -4.36 -2.51
C GLN A 45 1.38 -5.03 -3.72
N PRO A 46 1.65 -6.31 -3.99
CA PRO A 46 1.00 -7.01 -5.10
C PRO A 46 -0.50 -7.17 -4.82
N ASP A 47 -1.32 -6.97 -5.85
CA ASP A 47 -2.75 -7.27 -5.82
C ASP A 47 -3.01 -8.60 -6.53
N ALA A 48 -3.69 -9.53 -5.85
CA ALA A 48 -3.99 -10.86 -6.38
C ALA A 48 -4.94 -10.84 -7.60
N SER A 49 -5.69 -9.75 -7.78
CA SER A 49 -6.57 -9.54 -8.93
C SER A 49 -5.85 -8.88 -10.12
N TYR A 50 -4.59 -8.46 -9.97
CA TYR A 50 -3.82 -7.91 -11.07
C TYR A 50 -3.76 -8.90 -12.23
N ALA A 51 -4.23 -8.47 -13.40
CA ALA A 51 -4.26 -9.28 -14.60
C ALA A 51 -4.05 -8.41 -15.83
N PHE A 52 -3.30 -8.92 -16.79
CA PHE A 52 -3.01 -8.23 -18.05
C PHE A 52 -3.24 -9.18 -19.22
N HIS A 53 -4.26 -8.92 -20.02
CA HIS A 53 -4.64 -9.73 -21.17
C HIS A 53 -4.42 -8.94 -22.47
N ILE A 54 -3.56 -9.45 -23.36
CA ILE A 54 -3.34 -8.83 -24.67
C ILE A 54 -4.47 -9.23 -25.60
N VAL A 55 -5.29 -8.25 -26.01
CA VAL A 55 -6.41 -8.48 -26.93
C VAL A 55 -5.91 -8.54 -28.37
N ARG A 56 -5.06 -7.59 -28.76
CA ARG A 56 -4.46 -7.52 -30.10
C ARG A 56 -3.25 -6.62 -30.13
N HIS A 57 -2.45 -6.76 -31.19
CA HIS A 57 -1.31 -5.90 -31.47
C HIS A 57 -1.14 -5.71 -32.97
N GLY A 58 -0.41 -4.69 -33.37
CA GLY A 58 -0.17 -4.41 -34.77
C GLY A 58 0.59 -3.12 -35.02
N ARG A 59 0.32 -2.51 -36.17
CA ARG A 59 0.90 -1.23 -36.56
C ARG A 59 -0.21 -0.20 -36.79
N LEU A 60 -0.06 0.97 -36.18
CA LEU A 60 -0.93 2.12 -36.37
C LEU A 60 -0.08 3.26 -36.93
N GLY A 61 -0.21 3.49 -38.24
CA GLY A 61 0.61 4.43 -38.97
C GLY A 61 2.11 4.13 -38.82
N GLY A 62 2.83 5.02 -38.15
CA GLY A 62 4.25 4.86 -37.88
C GLY A 62 4.60 4.03 -36.64
N ALA A 63 3.66 3.80 -35.72
CA ALA A 63 3.93 3.18 -34.44
C ALA A 63 3.51 1.70 -34.41
N GLU A 64 4.16 0.91 -33.58
CA GLU A 64 3.62 -0.38 -33.15
C GLU A 64 2.65 -0.12 -32.01
N TYR A 65 1.53 -0.84 -31.97
CA TYR A 65 0.56 -0.73 -30.89
C TYR A 65 0.23 -2.09 -30.30
N LEU A 66 -0.16 -2.07 -29.03
CA LEU A 66 -0.74 -3.19 -28.31
C LEU A 66 -1.98 -2.71 -27.57
N GLU A 67 -3.05 -3.46 -27.68
CA GLU A 67 -4.28 -3.28 -26.91
C GLU A 67 -4.41 -4.42 -25.91
N ALA A 68 -4.72 -4.06 -24.67
CA ALA A 68 -4.89 -4.99 -23.58
C ALA A 68 -6.08 -4.63 -22.69
N ILE A 69 -6.64 -5.64 -22.04
CA ILE A 69 -7.47 -5.47 -20.86
C ILE A 69 -6.58 -5.61 -19.63
N LEU A 70 -6.61 -4.60 -18.76
CA LEU A 70 -5.88 -4.57 -17.51
C LEU A 70 -6.87 -4.54 -16.34
N THR A 71 -6.78 -5.52 -15.44
CA THR A 71 -7.27 -5.36 -14.07
C THR A 71 -6.11 -4.84 -13.23
N SER A 72 -6.21 -3.60 -12.75
CA SER A 72 -5.14 -2.96 -11.98
C SER A 72 -5.15 -3.40 -10.52
N GLN A 73 -6.33 -3.44 -9.91
CA GLN A 73 -6.53 -3.76 -8.49
C GLN A 73 -8.00 -4.07 -8.17
N THR A 74 -8.24 -4.64 -6.99
CA THR A 74 -9.59 -4.71 -6.41
C THR A 74 -9.71 -3.70 -5.28
N TRP A 75 -10.47 -2.64 -5.50
CA TRP A 75 -10.70 -1.62 -4.48
C TRP A 75 -12.10 -1.75 -3.88
N ARG A 76 -12.15 -1.99 -2.57
CA ARG A 76 -13.40 -2.17 -1.81
C ARG A 76 -14.35 -3.21 -2.43
N GLY A 77 -13.79 -4.31 -2.94
CA GLY A 77 -14.52 -5.40 -3.57
C GLY A 77 -14.91 -5.16 -5.03
N ILE A 78 -14.49 -4.04 -5.63
CA ILE A 78 -14.77 -3.70 -7.02
C ILE A 78 -13.48 -3.84 -7.83
N PRO A 79 -13.42 -4.68 -8.87
CA PRO A 79 -12.27 -4.78 -9.75
C PRO A 79 -12.17 -3.53 -10.62
N TRP A 80 -11.00 -2.90 -10.61
CA TRP A 80 -10.71 -1.73 -11.45
C TRP A 80 -10.12 -2.22 -12.76
N LYS A 81 -10.92 -2.10 -13.82
CA LYS A 81 -10.61 -2.60 -15.16
C LYS A 81 -10.40 -1.43 -16.11
N HIS A 82 -9.44 -1.60 -17.03
CA HIS A 82 -9.06 -0.60 -18.03
C HIS A 82 -8.85 -1.27 -19.38
N GLN A 83 -9.30 -0.62 -20.45
CA GLN A 83 -8.77 -0.86 -21.79
C GLN A 83 -7.49 -0.02 -21.93
N LEU A 84 -6.37 -0.69 -22.20
CA LEU A 84 -5.07 -0.05 -22.30
C LEU A 84 -4.54 -0.14 -23.73
N PHE A 85 -4.13 1.01 -24.27
CA PHE A 85 -3.36 1.09 -25.52
C PHE A 85 -1.93 1.50 -25.22
N MET A 86 -0.96 0.68 -25.63
CA MET A 86 0.45 1.02 -25.60
C MET A 86 0.96 1.26 -27.01
N LEU A 87 1.57 2.42 -27.23
CA LEU A 87 2.12 2.80 -28.53
C LEU A 87 3.65 2.94 -28.42
N ARG A 88 4.36 2.22 -29.28
CA ARG A 88 5.80 2.34 -29.46
C ARG A 88 6.10 3.12 -30.75
N PRO A 89 6.62 4.36 -30.67
CA PRO A 89 7.00 5.12 -31.85
C PRO A 89 8.14 4.42 -32.64
N ARG A 90 8.13 4.55 -33.98
CA ARG A 90 9.16 3.94 -34.86
C ARG A 90 10.60 4.31 -34.49
N ARG A 91 10.80 5.57 -34.13
CA ARG A 91 12.10 6.16 -33.83
C ARG A 91 12.20 6.42 -32.33
N LEU A 92 12.19 5.36 -31.55
CA LEU A 92 12.42 5.40 -30.11
C LEU A 92 13.87 4.97 -29.85
N ALA A 93 14.67 5.86 -29.25
CA ALA A 93 16.03 5.52 -28.83
C ALA A 93 15.97 4.52 -27.65
N MET A 94 16.81 3.49 -27.70
CA MET A 94 16.81 2.41 -26.71
C MET A 94 18.08 2.43 -25.84
N PRO A 95 18.00 2.12 -24.54
CA PRO A 95 16.78 1.80 -23.80
C PRO A 95 15.94 3.06 -23.52
N ALA A 96 14.63 2.99 -23.75
CA ALA A 96 13.72 4.05 -23.36
C ALA A 96 13.32 3.83 -21.89
N THR A 97 13.51 4.86 -21.05
CA THR A 97 13.14 4.84 -19.63
C THR A 97 11.92 5.72 -19.32
N GLN A 98 11.46 6.48 -20.32
CA GLN A 98 10.34 7.40 -20.17
C GLN A 98 9.13 6.87 -20.93
N ALA A 99 7.97 6.99 -20.31
CA ALA A 99 6.68 6.73 -20.90
C ALA A 99 5.72 7.88 -20.56
N LEU A 100 4.76 8.14 -21.45
CA LEU A 100 3.64 9.02 -21.17
C LEU A 100 2.42 8.14 -20.92
N LEU A 101 1.89 8.21 -19.69
CA LEU A 101 0.57 7.67 -19.38
C LEU A 101 -0.45 8.78 -19.65
N PHE A 102 -1.35 8.52 -20.59
CA PHE A 102 -2.48 9.39 -20.88
C PHE A 102 -3.77 8.68 -20.45
N ILE A 103 -4.52 9.30 -19.55
CA ILE A 103 -5.79 8.79 -19.03
C ILE A 103 -6.88 9.71 -19.57
N ASP A 104 -7.76 9.17 -20.40
CA ASP A 104 -8.93 9.88 -20.89
C ASP A 104 -10.17 9.59 -20.04
N GLY A 105 -11.28 10.23 -20.40
CA GLY A 105 -12.59 9.93 -19.82
C GLY A 105 -13.31 8.88 -20.65
N GLY A 106 -13.93 7.90 -19.97
CA GLY A 106 -14.70 6.84 -20.62
C GLY A 106 -15.42 5.98 -19.59
N SER A 107 -16.25 5.06 -20.07
CA SER A 107 -16.94 4.07 -19.25
C SER A 107 -16.52 2.67 -19.69
N TRP A 108 -16.53 1.73 -18.75
CA TRP A 108 -16.36 0.32 -19.07
C TRP A 108 -17.54 -0.20 -19.87
N GLU A 109 -17.28 -0.86 -21.00
CA GLU A 109 -18.33 -1.52 -21.79
C GLU A 109 -18.36 -3.03 -21.48
N PRO A 110 -19.56 -3.64 -21.33
CA PRO A 110 -19.68 -5.06 -21.02
C PRO A 110 -19.05 -6.01 -22.05
N GLU A 111 -18.90 -5.57 -23.31
CA GLU A 111 -18.28 -6.37 -24.36
C GLU A 111 -16.80 -6.73 -24.06
N TYR A 112 -16.13 -5.93 -23.25
CA TYR A 112 -14.73 -6.17 -22.86
C TYR A 112 -14.57 -7.33 -21.87
N ASP A 113 -15.65 -7.80 -21.23
CA ASP A 113 -15.56 -8.93 -20.29
C ASP A 113 -15.33 -10.28 -21.01
N GLY A 114 -15.62 -10.34 -22.31
CA GLY A 114 -15.36 -11.53 -23.14
C GLY A 114 -13.99 -11.56 -23.81
N THR A 115 -13.16 -10.52 -23.63
CA THR A 115 -11.85 -10.39 -24.28
C THR A 115 -10.67 -10.61 -23.34
N ALA A 116 -10.91 -10.96 -22.06
CA ALA A 116 -9.91 -11.19 -21.03
C ALA A 116 -9.68 -12.69 -20.71
#